data_AF-A0A3F2S2E6-F1
#
_entry.id   AF-A0A3F2S2E6-F1
#
_cell.length_a   1.000
_cell.length_b   1.000
_cell.length_c   1.000
_cell.angle_alpha   90.00
_cell.angle_beta   90.00
_cell.angle_gamma   90.00
#
_symmetry.space_group_name_H-M   'P 1'
#
loop_
_entity.id
_entity.type
_entity.pdbx_description
1 polymer ?
#
loop_
_entity_poly.entity_id
_entity_poly.type
_entity_poly.pdbx_seq_one_letter_code
_entity_poly.pdbx_strand_id
1 'polypeptide(L)'
;MGAANSVRKLTIDSIALLEQLEPNAAELVTKRAVRQRVQQLLRRQWPTVRVLPFGSSESGLGFGGCDVDLGIYFEDVDVDAQGQFSPQERIKLLDTACECLAGTFQVEQFIRNARVPVIKLWDPKRQVACDVCVGGVNALLNTALLKYYGQVDPRVRPLVFAIKYWAKQRGINDSVNGTLSSYGFTLLLIFYLQSNYAEVQLPSVHSVVQNLQSQTKVSVLLERLQSPPAMELPSTFGTSEMDSVGALLAGFFDFYANRFNMEDEVVSVRSGTALSKTTKWSHPTSWRLSIEDPFELAHDVGPL
;
A
#
# COMPACT_ATOMS: atom_id res chain seq x y z
N MET A 1 3.88 11.69 36.04
CA MET A 1 3.69 12.97 35.33
C MET A 1 4.52 13.08 34.03
N GLY A 2 5.78 12.62 33.98
CA GLY A 2 6.61 12.71 32.76
C GLY A 2 6.12 11.89 31.55
N ALA A 3 5.74 10.63 31.74
CA ALA A 3 5.35 9.73 30.64
C ALA A 3 4.06 10.16 29.91
N ALA A 4 3.02 10.57 30.64
CA ALA A 4 1.77 11.06 30.06
C ALA A 4 1.98 12.32 29.22
N ASN A 5 2.82 13.26 29.69
CA ASN A 5 3.16 14.46 28.92
C ASN A 5 3.93 14.12 27.62
N SER A 6 4.81 13.11 27.65
CA SER A 6 5.53 12.65 26.45
C SER A 6 4.61 12.01 25.42
N VAL A 7 3.67 11.16 25.84
CA VAL A 7 2.69 10.51 24.96
C VAL A 7 1.77 11.53 24.29
N ARG A 8 1.29 12.52 25.06
CA ARG A 8 0.48 13.60 24.52
C ARG A 8 1.24 14.44 23.50
N LYS A 9 2.51 14.77 23.78
CA LYS A 9 3.37 15.47 22.83
C LYS A 9 3.56 14.66 21.55
N LEU A 10 3.86 13.37 21.65
CA LEU A 10 4.03 12.49 20.50
C LEU A 10 2.77 12.39 19.64
N THR A 11 1.59 12.42 20.26
CA THR A 11 0.30 12.50 19.56
C THR A 11 0.20 13.77 18.72
N ILE A 12 0.46 14.94 19.32
CA ILE A 12 0.41 16.24 18.63
C ILE A 12 1.42 16.27 17.48
N ASP A 13 2.66 15.86 17.74
CA ASP A 13 3.74 15.85 16.75
C ASP A 13 3.40 14.90 15.57
N SER A 14 2.77 13.76 15.83
CA SER A 14 2.38 12.81 14.78
C SER A 14 1.24 13.33 13.89
N ILE A 15 0.29 14.05 14.47
CA ILE A 15 -0.80 14.69 13.71
C ILE A 15 -0.25 15.85 12.88
N ALA A 16 0.58 16.71 13.48
CA ALA A 16 1.22 17.81 12.75
C ALA A 16 2.11 17.30 11.61
N LEU A 17 2.81 16.17 11.81
CA LEU A 17 3.61 15.53 10.77
C LEU A 17 2.75 15.04 9.60
N LEU A 18 1.56 14.49 9.87
CA LEU A 18 0.61 14.11 8.81
C LEU A 18 0.22 15.34 7.99
N GLU A 19 -0.21 16.42 8.63
CA GLU A 19 -0.64 17.66 7.95
C GLU A 19 0.48 18.28 7.10
N GLN A 20 1.73 18.17 7.55
CA GLN A 20 2.90 18.67 6.82
C GLN A 20 3.27 17.82 5.61
N LEU A 21 3.11 16.50 5.72
CA LEU A 21 3.60 15.54 4.73
C LEU A 21 2.53 15.01 3.80
N GLU A 22 1.24 15.26 4.02
CA GLU A 22 0.20 14.77 3.12
C GLU A 22 0.14 15.57 1.82
N PRO A 23 -0.21 14.93 0.68
CA PRO A 23 -0.29 15.61 -0.59
C PRO A 23 -1.38 16.69 -0.56
N ASN A 24 -1.02 17.91 -0.93
CA ASN A 24 -1.97 19.01 -1.00
C ASN A 24 -2.92 18.85 -2.22
N ALA A 25 -4.00 19.64 -2.23
CA ALA A 25 -5.02 19.56 -3.28
C ALA A 25 -4.45 19.80 -4.71
N ALA A 26 -3.48 20.70 -4.87
CA ALA A 26 -2.86 20.99 -6.15
C ALA A 26 -2.02 19.81 -6.66
N GLU A 27 -1.30 19.13 -5.76
CA GLU A 27 -0.56 17.91 -6.07
C GLU A 27 -1.52 16.80 -6.53
N LEU A 28 -2.62 16.57 -5.82
CA LEU A 28 -3.63 15.58 -6.20
C LEU A 28 -4.24 15.86 -7.58
N VAL A 29 -4.51 17.13 -7.91
CA VAL A 29 -4.98 17.54 -9.24
C VAL A 29 -3.92 17.25 -10.30
N THR A 30 -2.66 17.54 -10.01
CA THR A 30 -1.54 17.32 -10.92
C THR A 30 -1.33 15.83 -11.19
N LYS A 31 -1.36 15.00 -10.15
CA LYS A 31 -1.27 13.53 -10.25
C LYS A 31 -2.42 12.95 -11.08
N ARG A 32 -3.65 13.43 -10.89
CA ARG A 32 -4.81 13.05 -11.73
C ARG A 32 -4.61 13.44 -13.19
N ALA A 33 -4.03 14.61 -13.46
CA ALA A 33 -3.75 15.06 -14.82
C ALA A 33 -2.68 14.22 -15.52
N VAL A 34 -1.64 13.75 -14.79
CA VAL A 34 -0.64 12.79 -15.29
C VAL A 34 -1.33 11.49 -15.70
N ARG A 35 -2.12 10.89 -14.80
CA ARG A 35 -2.89 9.67 -15.09
C ARG A 35 -3.77 9.83 -16.33
N GLN A 36 -4.53 10.93 -16.42
CA GLN A 36 -5.37 11.21 -17.58
C GLN A 36 -4.56 11.33 -18.88
N ARG A 37 -3.34 11.89 -18.81
CA ARG A 37 -2.47 11.99 -19.97
C ARG A 37 -1.93 10.63 -20.42
N VAL A 38 -1.48 9.80 -19.49
CA VAL A 38 -1.07 8.40 -19.78
C VAL A 38 -2.23 7.62 -20.41
N GLN A 39 -3.42 7.70 -19.80
CA GLN A 39 -4.66 7.11 -20.32
C GLN A 39 -4.96 7.53 -21.77
N GLN A 40 -4.85 8.82 -22.10
CA GLN A 40 -5.11 9.34 -23.44
C GLN A 40 -4.11 8.82 -24.48
N LEU A 41 -2.83 8.71 -24.12
CA LEU A 41 -1.80 8.24 -25.03
C LEU A 41 -1.96 6.74 -25.31
N LEU A 42 -2.14 5.93 -24.27
CA LEU A 42 -2.32 4.48 -24.41
C LEU A 42 -3.60 4.13 -25.17
N ARG A 43 -4.67 4.93 -25.04
CA ARG A 43 -5.93 4.72 -25.79
C ARG A 43 -5.79 4.81 -27.31
N ARG A 44 -4.75 5.46 -27.82
CA ARG A 44 -4.47 5.50 -29.26
C ARG A 44 -4.08 4.13 -29.80
N GLN A 45 -3.43 3.33 -28.96
CA GLN A 45 -3.02 1.97 -29.28
C GLN A 45 -4.06 0.94 -28.84
N TRP A 46 -4.65 1.12 -27.66
CA TRP A 46 -5.59 0.18 -27.05
C TRP A 46 -6.88 0.89 -26.64
N PRO A 47 -7.94 0.85 -27.45
CA PRO A 47 -9.18 1.58 -27.18
C PRO A 47 -9.85 1.23 -25.84
N THR A 48 -9.71 -0.02 -25.39
CA THR A 48 -10.31 -0.56 -24.15
C THR A 48 -9.43 -0.38 -22.91
N VAL A 49 -8.26 0.25 -23.04
CA VAL A 49 -7.34 0.40 -21.90
C VAL A 49 -7.91 1.32 -20.83
N ARG A 50 -7.64 0.98 -19.57
CA ARG A 50 -7.82 1.80 -18.38
C ARG A 50 -6.49 1.93 -17.65
N VAL A 51 -6.20 3.15 -17.20
CA VAL A 51 -5.02 3.48 -16.39
C VAL A 51 -5.52 3.91 -15.02
N LEU A 52 -5.18 3.11 -14.02
CA LEU A 52 -5.68 3.28 -12.66
C LEU A 52 -4.52 3.56 -11.71
N PRO A 53 -4.64 4.57 -10.83
CA PRO A 53 -3.67 4.74 -9.77
C PRO A 53 -3.85 3.62 -8.74
N PHE A 54 -2.74 3.22 -8.13
CA PHE A 54 -2.77 2.29 -7.00
C PHE A 54 -1.70 2.70 -5.96
N GLY A 55 -1.54 1.89 -4.92
CA GLY A 55 -0.49 2.09 -3.93
C GLY A 55 -0.71 3.35 -3.10
N SER A 56 0.40 3.98 -2.72
CA SER A 56 0.40 5.05 -1.71
C SER A 56 -0.32 6.33 -2.19
N SER A 57 -0.30 6.59 -3.50
CA SER A 57 -1.00 7.73 -4.11
C SER A 57 -2.53 7.60 -4.07
N GLU A 58 -3.08 6.37 -4.01
CA GLU A 58 -4.53 6.13 -4.04
C GLU A 58 -5.10 5.67 -2.68
N SER A 59 -4.29 5.01 -1.83
CA SER A 59 -4.73 4.59 -0.49
C SER A 59 -4.89 5.74 0.49
N GLY A 60 -4.41 6.94 0.14
CA GLY A 60 -4.38 8.10 1.03
C GLY A 60 -3.29 8.03 2.09
N LEU A 61 -2.39 7.03 2.02
CA LEU A 61 -1.29 6.84 2.96
C LEU A 61 0.06 7.30 2.40
N GLY A 62 0.08 7.93 1.23
CA GLY A 62 1.26 8.46 0.54
C GLY A 62 1.72 9.83 1.06
N PHE A 63 3.02 10.09 1.00
CA PHE A 63 3.56 11.42 1.27
C PHE A 63 3.36 12.32 0.05
N GLY A 64 3.26 13.62 0.29
CA GLY A 64 3.39 14.64 -0.73
C GLY A 64 4.73 14.50 -1.45
N GLY A 65 4.71 14.79 -2.75
CA GLY A 65 5.83 14.62 -3.66
C GLY A 65 6.19 13.17 -3.99
N CYS A 66 5.43 12.17 -3.52
CA CYS A 66 5.69 10.79 -3.91
C CYS A 66 5.28 10.50 -5.37
N ASP A 67 5.89 9.48 -5.94
CA ASP A 67 5.58 8.99 -7.28
C ASP A 67 4.11 8.55 -7.40
N VAL A 68 3.61 8.56 -8.63
CA VAL A 68 2.29 8.03 -8.96
C VAL A 68 2.44 6.65 -9.58
N ASP A 69 2.03 5.62 -8.84
CA ASP A 69 1.96 4.25 -9.33
C ASP A 69 0.70 4.07 -10.21
N LEU A 70 0.89 3.69 -11.48
CA LEU A 70 -0.17 3.52 -12.47
C LEU A 70 -0.18 2.10 -13.04
N GLY A 71 -1.33 1.44 -12.92
CA GLY A 71 -1.57 0.12 -13.52
C GLY A 71 -2.33 0.24 -14.84
N ILE A 72 -1.87 -0.48 -15.86
CA ILE A 72 -2.56 -0.67 -17.14
C ILE A 72 -3.52 -1.86 -17.01
N TYR A 73 -4.79 -1.65 -17.34
CA TYR A 73 -5.85 -2.66 -17.35
C TYR A 73 -6.60 -2.64 -18.68
N PHE A 74 -7.15 -3.78 -19.10
CA PHE A 74 -7.94 -3.89 -20.33
C PHE A 74 -9.39 -4.22 -19.99
N GLU A 75 -10.34 -3.39 -20.45
CA GLU A 75 -11.77 -3.57 -20.13
C GLU A 75 -12.38 -4.85 -20.73
N ASP A 76 -11.76 -5.37 -21.77
CA ASP A 76 -12.09 -6.59 -22.48
C ASP A 76 -11.42 -7.85 -21.90
N VAL A 77 -10.63 -7.70 -20.83
CA VAL A 77 -9.98 -8.80 -20.12
C VAL A 77 -10.40 -8.77 -18.65
N ASP A 78 -10.82 -9.91 -18.11
CA ASP A 78 -11.11 -10.02 -16.70
C ASP A 78 -9.84 -9.76 -15.86
N VAL A 79 -9.98 -9.01 -14.78
CA VAL A 79 -8.85 -8.57 -13.94
C VAL A 79 -8.02 -9.73 -13.38
N ASP A 80 -8.67 -10.86 -13.09
CA ASP A 80 -8.02 -12.07 -12.60
C ASP A 80 -7.19 -12.73 -13.69
N ALA A 81 -7.71 -12.81 -14.92
CA ALA A 81 -7.00 -13.34 -16.07
C ALA A 81 -5.79 -12.47 -16.43
N GLN A 82 -5.94 -11.15 -16.36
CA GLN A 82 -4.82 -10.22 -16.54
C GLN A 82 -3.73 -10.41 -15.48
N GLY A 83 -4.13 -10.73 -14.24
CA GLY A 83 -3.22 -11.10 -13.16
C GLY A 83 -2.28 -12.25 -13.53
N GLN A 84 -2.76 -13.19 -14.36
CA GLN A 84 -2.02 -14.38 -14.78
C GLN A 84 -1.15 -14.20 -16.03
N PHE A 85 -1.07 -12.98 -16.59
CA PHE A 85 -0.16 -12.72 -17.70
C PHE A 85 1.28 -13.08 -17.32
N SER A 86 1.93 -13.82 -18.21
CA SER A 86 3.33 -14.21 -18.10
C SER A 86 4.25 -12.98 -18.05
N PRO A 87 5.46 -13.10 -17.48
CA PRO A 87 6.44 -12.02 -17.50
C PRO A 87 6.71 -11.48 -18.91
N GLN A 88 6.77 -12.36 -19.93
CA GLN A 88 7.01 -11.98 -21.32
C GLN A 88 5.84 -11.18 -21.92
N GLU A 89 4.59 -11.58 -21.65
CA GLU A 89 3.41 -10.82 -22.08
C GLU A 89 3.38 -9.44 -21.43
N ARG A 90 3.67 -9.36 -20.13
CA ARG A 90 3.75 -8.09 -19.39
C ARG A 90 4.82 -7.17 -19.97
N ILE A 91 6.02 -7.69 -20.26
CA ILE A 91 7.10 -6.92 -20.85
C ILE A 91 6.72 -6.42 -22.25
N LYS A 92 6.13 -7.27 -23.10
CA LYS A 92 5.70 -6.88 -24.46
C LYS A 92 4.66 -5.75 -24.44
N LEU A 93 3.71 -5.82 -23.51
CA LEU A 93 2.75 -4.73 -23.29
C LEU A 93 3.48 -3.45 -22.85
N LEU A 94 4.42 -3.55 -21.91
CA LEU A 94 5.18 -2.39 -21.45
C LEU A 94 6.13 -1.81 -22.51
N ASP A 95 6.68 -2.62 -23.42
CA ASP A 95 7.43 -2.13 -24.59
C ASP A 95 6.55 -1.21 -25.44
N THR A 96 5.36 -1.68 -25.78
CA THR A 96 4.39 -0.90 -26.57
C THR A 96 3.96 0.36 -25.81
N ALA A 97 3.73 0.25 -24.50
CA ALA A 97 3.38 1.40 -23.66
C ALA A 97 4.52 2.42 -23.60
N CYS A 98 5.76 1.97 -23.47
CA CYS A 98 6.96 2.83 -23.45
C CYS A 98 7.06 3.65 -24.73
N GLU A 99 6.91 3.02 -25.90
CA GLU A 99 6.90 3.69 -27.20
C GLU A 99 5.80 4.76 -27.29
N CYS A 100 4.59 4.46 -26.79
CA CYS A 100 3.47 5.39 -26.78
C CYS A 100 3.71 6.61 -25.85
N LEU A 101 4.50 6.44 -24.79
CA LEU A 101 4.70 7.44 -23.74
C LEU A 101 5.96 8.30 -23.95
N ALA A 102 7.00 7.76 -24.59
CA ALA A 102 8.31 8.40 -24.77
C ALA A 102 8.26 9.76 -25.50
N GLY A 103 7.22 10.03 -26.30
CA GLY A 103 7.04 11.32 -26.97
C GLY A 103 6.43 12.43 -26.09
N THR A 104 5.97 12.13 -24.88
CA THR A 104 5.38 13.11 -23.94
C THR A 104 6.05 13.08 -22.57
N PHE A 105 6.46 11.90 -22.12
CA PHE A 105 7.13 11.69 -20.85
C PHE A 105 8.60 11.35 -21.10
N GLN A 106 9.47 11.78 -20.20
CA GLN A 106 10.84 11.31 -20.18
C GLN A 106 10.88 9.92 -19.56
N VAL A 107 11.39 8.93 -20.30
CA VAL A 107 11.61 7.58 -19.77
C VAL A 107 12.92 7.57 -19.01
N GLU A 108 12.85 7.49 -17.69
CA GLU A 108 14.05 7.47 -16.83
C GLU A 108 14.65 6.07 -16.77
N GLN A 109 13.79 5.05 -16.62
CA GLN A 109 14.23 3.66 -16.53
C GLN A 109 13.12 2.71 -16.97
N PHE A 110 13.50 1.57 -17.54
CA PHE A 110 12.60 0.44 -17.73
C PHE A 110 13.18 -0.80 -17.03
N ILE A 111 12.59 -1.16 -15.89
CA ILE A 111 12.98 -2.30 -15.07
C ILE A 111 12.21 -3.54 -15.54
N ARG A 112 12.86 -4.36 -16.35
CA ARG A 112 12.24 -5.57 -16.94
C ARG A 112 12.32 -6.80 -16.05
N ASN A 113 13.43 -6.97 -15.34
CA ASN A 113 13.78 -8.20 -14.62
C ASN A 113 13.34 -8.18 -13.13
N ALA A 114 12.32 -7.40 -12.80
CA ALA A 114 11.72 -7.38 -11.47
C ALA A 114 10.50 -8.31 -11.40
N ARG A 115 10.09 -8.67 -10.18
CA ARG A 115 8.85 -9.43 -9.93
C ARG A 115 7.64 -8.80 -10.63
N VAL A 116 7.57 -7.46 -10.60
CA VAL A 116 6.61 -6.67 -11.37
C VAL A 116 7.41 -5.72 -12.27
N PRO A 117 7.48 -5.99 -13.59
CA PRO A 117 8.14 -5.09 -14.52
C PRO A 117 7.48 -3.70 -14.52
N VAL A 118 8.29 -2.64 -14.57
CA VAL A 118 7.83 -1.25 -14.41
C VAL A 118 8.63 -0.27 -15.26
N ILE A 119 7.94 0.71 -15.83
CA ILE A 119 8.54 1.85 -16.54
C ILE A 119 8.49 3.06 -15.60
N LYS A 120 9.66 3.62 -15.29
CA LYS A 120 9.81 4.86 -14.54
C LYS A 120 9.82 6.04 -15.48
N LEU A 121 8.87 6.95 -15.28
CA LEU A 121 8.61 8.10 -16.14
C LEU A 121 8.67 9.40 -15.35
N TRP A 122 9.10 10.45 -16.02
CA TRP A 122 9.04 11.82 -15.54
C TRP A 122 8.16 12.68 -16.47
N ASP A 123 7.17 13.39 -15.91
CA ASP A 123 6.41 14.42 -16.62
C ASP A 123 7.12 15.78 -16.47
N PRO A 124 7.88 16.25 -17.48
CA PRO A 124 8.60 17.52 -17.37
C PRO A 124 7.67 18.74 -17.28
N LYS A 125 6.42 18.64 -17.75
CA LYS A 125 5.46 19.75 -17.69
C LYS A 125 4.85 19.89 -16.29
N ARG A 126 4.60 18.77 -15.63
CA ARG A 126 3.92 18.72 -14.33
C ARG A 126 4.87 18.50 -13.16
N GLN A 127 6.11 18.14 -13.42
CA GLN A 127 7.14 17.84 -12.43
C GLN A 127 6.69 16.69 -11.50
N VAL A 128 6.19 15.61 -12.09
CA VAL A 128 5.70 14.44 -11.38
C VAL A 128 6.36 13.18 -11.92
N ALA A 129 6.94 12.39 -11.02
CA ALA A 129 7.42 11.06 -11.29
C ALA A 129 6.26 10.04 -11.28
N CYS A 130 6.33 9.06 -12.16
CA CYS A 130 5.27 8.09 -12.36
C CYS A 130 5.83 6.72 -12.75
N ASP A 131 5.37 5.70 -12.05
CA ASP A 131 5.74 4.31 -12.29
C ASP A 131 4.58 3.61 -12.99
N VAL A 132 4.81 3.07 -14.19
CA VAL A 132 3.77 2.41 -15.01
C VAL A 132 4.06 0.92 -15.13
N CYS A 133 3.09 0.08 -14.74
CA CYS A 133 3.18 -1.36 -14.86
C CYS A 133 1.90 -1.98 -15.45
N VAL A 134 1.94 -3.25 -15.83
CA VAL A 134 0.72 -4.00 -16.16
C VAL A 134 0.01 -4.35 -14.86
N GLY A 135 -1.21 -3.83 -14.71
CA GLY A 135 -1.98 -3.97 -13.49
C GLY A 135 -2.34 -5.43 -13.19
N GLY A 136 -2.56 -5.71 -11.90
CA GLY A 136 -3.16 -6.96 -11.43
C GLY A 136 -4.28 -6.65 -10.44
N VAL A 137 -5.14 -7.63 -10.19
CA VAL A 137 -6.26 -7.50 -9.24
C VAL A 137 -5.75 -7.22 -7.82
N ASN A 138 -4.68 -7.90 -7.38
CA ASN A 138 -4.12 -7.76 -6.03
C ASN A 138 -3.66 -6.34 -5.71
N ALA A 139 -3.10 -5.61 -6.68
CA ALA A 139 -2.68 -4.22 -6.49
C ALA A 139 -3.87 -3.31 -6.14
N LEU A 140 -5.02 -3.49 -6.82
CA LEU A 140 -6.23 -2.72 -6.56
C LEU A 140 -6.83 -3.07 -5.19
N LEU A 141 -6.82 -4.35 -4.83
CA LEU A 141 -7.39 -4.83 -3.58
C LEU A 141 -6.53 -4.44 -2.37
N ASN A 142 -5.21 -4.56 -2.46
CA ASN A 142 -4.31 -4.07 -1.42
C ASN A 142 -4.46 -2.56 -1.24
N THR A 143 -4.59 -1.81 -2.34
CA THR A 143 -4.83 -0.36 -2.28
C THR A 143 -6.16 -0.06 -1.58
N ALA A 144 -7.23 -0.77 -1.93
CA ALA A 144 -8.55 -0.58 -1.32
C ALA A 144 -8.59 -1.01 0.15
N LEU A 145 -7.93 -2.12 0.51
CA LEU A 145 -7.79 -2.59 1.88
C LEU A 145 -7.09 -1.54 2.75
N LEU A 146 -5.96 -1.00 2.27
CA LEU A 146 -5.23 0.04 3.00
C LEU A 146 -6.00 1.36 3.06
N LYS A 147 -6.69 1.73 1.99
CA LYS A 147 -7.58 2.89 1.96
C LYS A 147 -8.68 2.78 2.99
N TYR A 148 -9.30 1.60 3.09
CA TYR A 148 -10.32 1.29 4.07
C TYR A 148 -9.79 1.48 5.50
N TYR A 149 -8.66 0.88 5.83
CA TYR A 149 -8.09 1.05 7.18
C TYR A 149 -7.71 2.50 7.49
N GLY A 150 -7.23 3.27 6.51
CA GLY A 150 -6.96 4.69 6.67
C GLY A 150 -8.21 5.57 6.82
N GLN A 151 -9.39 5.07 6.46
CA GLN A 151 -10.67 5.78 6.57
C GLN A 151 -11.49 5.35 7.79
N VAL A 152 -11.36 4.08 8.19
CA VAL A 152 -12.14 3.55 9.30
C VAL A 152 -11.69 4.21 10.61
N ASP A 153 -10.37 4.24 10.90
CA ASP A 153 -9.82 4.81 12.12
C ASP A 153 -8.96 6.06 11.82
N PRO A 154 -9.31 7.24 12.34
CA PRO A 154 -8.58 8.48 12.09
C PRO A 154 -7.13 8.46 12.59
N ARG A 155 -6.77 7.56 13.51
CA ARG A 155 -5.41 7.42 14.07
C ARG A 155 -4.48 6.65 13.15
N VAL A 156 -5.01 5.83 12.23
CA VAL A 156 -4.20 5.03 11.29
C VAL A 156 -3.34 5.93 10.42
N ARG A 157 -3.91 7.00 9.86
CA ARG A 157 -3.15 7.93 8.99
C ARG A 157 -1.95 8.57 9.72
N PRO A 158 -2.11 9.25 10.88
CA PRO A 158 -0.97 9.76 11.65
C PRO A 158 0.08 8.69 11.98
N LEU A 159 -0.34 7.49 12.38
CA LEU A 159 0.58 6.39 12.72
C LEU A 159 1.39 5.92 11.51
N VAL A 160 0.72 5.69 10.37
CA VAL A 160 1.40 5.32 9.12
C VAL A 160 2.41 6.38 8.72
N PHE A 161 2.05 7.65 8.81
CA PHE A 161 2.94 8.75 8.46
C PHE A 161 4.15 8.83 9.37
N ALA A 162 3.95 8.75 10.69
CA ALA A 162 5.02 8.75 11.68
C ALA A 162 6.00 7.58 11.47
N ILE A 163 5.49 6.36 11.30
CA ILE A 163 6.32 5.15 11.09
C ILE A 163 7.08 5.24 9.77
N LYS A 164 6.40 5.64 8.68
CA LYS A 164 7.06 5.80 7.38
C LYS A 164 8.16 6.87 7.42
N TYR A 165 7.88 7.99 8.08
CA TYR A 165 8.84 9.08 8.21
C TYR A 165 10.05 8.61 9.02
N TRP A 166 9.83 8.01 10.19
CA TRP A 166 10.89 7.40 10.99
C TRP A 166 11.73 6.41 10.18
N ALA A 167 11.09 5.47 9.46
CA ALA A 167 11.79 4.45 8.69
C ALA A 167 12.64 5.06 7.57
N LYS A 168 12.14 6.10 6.87
CA LYS A 168 12.91 6.84 5.87
C LYS A 168 14.10 7.58 6.48
N GLN A 169 13.91 8.27 7.61
CA GLN A 169 15.00 8.96 8.31
C GLN A 169 16.08 8.01 8.84
N ARG A 170 15.73 6.74 9.05
CA ARG A 170 16.66 5.68 9.46
C ARG A 170 17.28 4.90 8.29
N GLY A 171 16.88 5.18 7.04
CA GLY A 171 17.39 4.49 5.86
C GLY A 171 16.92 3.03 5.74
N ILE A 172 15.78 2.67 6.36
CA ILE A 172 15.24 1.30 6.36
C ILE A 172 13.91 1.17 5.61
N ASN A 173 13.61 2.14 4.73
CA ASN A 173 12.41 2.18 3.88
C ASN A 173 12.82 2.25 2.39
N ASP A 174 13.53 1.22 1.95
CA ASP A 174 14.07 1.06 0.60
C ASP A 174 14.11 -0.42 0.22
N SER A 175 13.05 -0.89 -0.41
CA SER A 175 12.92 -2.29 -0.85
C SER A 175 13.83 -2.66 -2.00
N VAL A 176 14.34 -1.68 -2.76
CA VAL A 176 15.31 -1.96 -3.82
C VAL A 176 16.65 -2.37 -3.21
N ASN A 177 17.00 -1.76 -2.08
CA ASN A 177 18.23 -2.05 -1.33
C ASN A 177 18.02 -3.06 -0.18
N GLY A 178 16.99 -3.90 -0.26
CA GLY A 178 16.79 -5.05 0.63
C GLY A 178 16.09 -4.74 1.97
N THR A 179 15.68 -3.50 2.22
CA THR A 179 14.92 -3.16 3.44
C THR A 179 13.41 -3.22 3.19
N LEU A 180 12.58 -2.87 4.18
CA LEU A 180 11.12 -2.92 4.02
C LEU A 180 10.61 -1.80 3.11
N SER A 181 9.56 -2.09 2.35
CA SER A 181 8.81 -1.05 1.63
C SER A 181 7.86 -0.30 2.58
N SER A 182 7.40 0.88 2.14
CA SER A 182 6.32 1.60 2.83
C SER A 182 5.03 0.76 2.95
N TYR A 183 4.78 -0.14 1.99
CA TYR A 183 3.68 -1.10 2.05
C TYR A 183 3.88 -2.10 3.19
N GLY A 184 5.07 -2.68 3.33
CA GLY A 184 5.43 -3.58 4.42
C GLY A 184 5.26 -2.94 5.80
N PHE A 185 5.77 -1.72 6.03
CA PHE A 185 5.56 -1.01 7.29
C PHE A 185 4.09 -0.72 7.59
N THR A 186 3.29 -0.46 6.55
CA THR A 186 1.84 -0.26 6.73
C THR A 186 1.18 -1.56 7.19
N LEU A 187 1.54 -2.71 6.60
CA LEU A 187 1.03 -4.01 7.05
C LEU A 187 1.41 -4.34 8.49
N LEU A 188 2.66 -4.02 8.90
CA LEU A 188 3.08 -4.17 10.31
C LEU A 188 2.19 -3.37 11.25
N LEU A 189 1.92 -2.10 10.93
CA LEU A 189 1.05 -1.27 11.76
C LEU A 189 -0.38 -1.83 11.82
N ILE A 190 -0.97 -2.19 10.67
CA ILE A 190 -2.33 -2.72 10.64
C ILE A 190 -2.41 -3.99 11.48
N PHE A 191 -1.45 -4.90 11.35
CA PHE A 191 -1.39 -6.11 12.16
C PHE A 191 -1.26 -5.80 13.66
N TYR A 192 -0.40 -4.87 14.05
CA TYR A 192 -0.30 -4.43 15.44
C TYR A 192 -1.64 -3.92 16.00
N LEU A 193 -2.41 -3.18 15.18
CA LEU A 193 -3.74 -2.70 15.54
C LEU A 193 -4.84 -3.79 15.51
N GLN A 194 -4.59 -4.94 14.88
CA GLN A 194 -5.49 -6.10 14.88
C GLN A 194 -5.19 -7.07 16.03
N SER A 195 -3.92 -7.27 16.37
CA SER A 195 -3.42 -8.42 17.17
C SER A 195 -3.43 -8.22 18.70
N ASN A 196 -4.43 -7.52 19.23
CA ASN A 196 -4.77 -7.46 20.68
C ASN A 196 -3.85 -6.64 21.62
N TYR A 197 -3.00 -5.72 21.15
CA TYR A 197 -2.15 -4.91 22.06
C TYR A 197 -2.67 -3.53 22.44
N ALA A 198 -3.81 -3.12 21.91
CA ALA A 198 -4.60 -2.00 22.40
C ALA A 198 -6.04 -2.49 22.59
N GLU A 199 -6.87 -1.78 23.35
CA GLU A 199 -8.32 -2.07 23.47
C GLU A 199 -9.08 -1.90 22.12
N VAL A 200 -8.29 -1.68 21.05
CA VAL A 200 -8.58 -1.59 19.64
C VAL A 200 -8.38 -2.97 18.99
N GLN A 201 -9.48 -3.62 18.61
CA GLN A 201 -9.42 -4.71 17.64
C GLN A 201 -9.88 -4.15 16.30
N LEU A 202 -8.94 -3.56 15.55
CA LEU A 202 -9.19 -3.34 14.13
C LEU A 202 -9.53 -4.72 13.53
N PRO A 203 -10.70 -4.95 12.94
CA PRO A 203 -11.03 -6.29 12.47
C PRO A 203 -10.27 -6.61 11.18
N SER A 204 -10.04 -7.90 10.95
CA SER A 204 -9.64 -8.34 9.62
C SER A 204 -10.83 -8.24 8.67
N VAL A 205 -10.77 -7.28 7.73
CA VAL A 205 -11.76 -7.13 6.65
C VAL A 205 -11.33 -7.80 5.35
N HIS A 206 -10.27 -8.62 5.40
CA HIS A 206 -9.76 -9.28 4.21
C HIS A 206 -10.85 -10.06 3.48
N SER A 207 -11.66 -10.85 4.20
CA SER A 207 -12.73 -11.64 3.58
C SER A 207 -13.72 -10.79 2.79
N VAL A 208 -14.03 -9.58 3.28
CA VAL A 208 -14.96 -8.68 2.59
C VAL A 208 -14.35 -8.11 1.32
N VAL A 209 -13.07 -7.71 1.37
CA VAL A 209 -12.35 -7.21 0.18
C VAL A 209 -12.04 -8.35 -0.80
N GLN A 210 -11.76 -9.55 -0.30
CA GLN A 210 -11.52 -10.74 -1.12
C GLN A 210 -12.76 -11.15 -1.90
N ASN A 211 -13.96 -11.04 -1.33
CA ASN A 211 -15.20 -11.30 -2.05
C ASN A 211 -15.42 -10.37 -3.26
N LEU A 212 -14.61 -9.32 -3.40
CA LEU A 212 -14.60 -8.46 -4.58
C LEU A 212 -13.77 -9.05 -5.73
N GLN A 213 -12.83 -9.97 -5.45
CA GLN A 213 -12.15 -10.79 -6.45
C GLN A 213 -13.18 -11.64 -7.19
N SER A 214 -13.28 -11.44 -8.49
CA SER A 214 -14.08 -12.27 -9.38
C SER A 214 -13.57 -12.05 -10.80
N GLN A 215 -13.73 -13.07 -11.66
CA GLN A 215 -13.52 -13.00 -13.10
C GLN A 215 -14.47 -11.97 -13.71
N THR A 216 -14.13 -10.71 -13.54
CA THR A 216 -14.98 -9.57 -13.83
C THR A 216 -14.16 -8.47 -14.49
N LYS A 217 -14.88 -7.58 -15.17
CA LYS A 217 -14.29 -6.43 -15.82
C LYS A 217 -13.78 -5.44 -14.78
N VAL A 218 -12.72 -4.72 -15.13
CA VAL A 218 -12.13 -3.72 -14.25
C VAL A 218 -13.14 -2.62 -13.87
N SER A 219 -14.08 -2.24 -14.73
CA SER A 219 -15.15 -1.30 -14.39
C SER A 219 -16.03 -1.79 -13.24
N VAL A 220 -16.48 -3.03 -13.30
CA VAL A 220 -17.35 -3.66 -12.29
C VAL A 220 -16.61 -3.78 -10.96
N LEU A 221 -15.33 -4.19 -10.98
CA LEU A 221 -14.52 -4.22 -9.77
C LEU A 221 -14.43 -2.83 -9.12
N LEU A 222 -14.17 -1.78 -9.91
CA LEU A 222 -14.07 -0.41 -9.39
C LEU A 222 -15.37 0.08 -8.75
N GLU A 223 -16.52 -0.22 -9.33
CA GLU A 223 -17.83 0.12 -8.75
C GLU A 223 -18.03 -0.56 -7.39
N ARG A 224 -17.65 -1.84 -7.27
CA ARG A 224 -17.74 -2.56 -6.00
C ARG A 224 -16.80 -2.00 -4.94
N LEU A 225 -15.58 -1.60 -5.32
CA LEU A 225 -14.61 -1.00 -4.40
C LEU A 225 -15.04 0.38 -3.86
N GLN A 226 -16.01 1.06 -4.50
CA GLN A 226 -16.55 2.34 -4.01
C GLN A 226 -17.55 2.18 -2.86
N SER A 227 -18.09 0.97 -2.65
CA SER A 227 -19.05 0.68 -1.58
C SER A 227 -18.40 -0.27 -0.54
N PRO A 228 -17.40 0.21 0.22
CA PRO A 228 -16.78 -0.63 1.24
C PRO A 228 -17.83 -1.01 2.30
N PRO A 229 -17.67 -2.17 2.96
CA PRO A 229 -18.58 -2.58 4.02
C PRO A 229 -18.66 -1.51 5.10
N ALA A 230 -19.88 -1.13 5.46
CA ALA A 230 -20.12 -0.32 6.64
C ALA A 230 -19.63 -1.12 7.86
N MET A 231 -18.83 -0.46 8.69
CA MET A 231 -18.35 -1.04 9.94
C MET A 231 -18.64 -0.09 11.07
N GLU A 232 -19.27 -0.63 12.11
CA GLU A 232 -19.42 0.06 13.38
C GLU A 232 -18.13 -0.16 14.17
N LEU A 233 -17.33 0.89 14.30
CA LEU A 233 -16.24 0.89 15.26
C LEU A 233 -16.82 0.94 16.68
N PRO A 234 -16.16 0.30 17.67
CA PRO A 234 -16.56 0.44 19.07
C PRO A 234 -16.63 1.91 19.48
N SER A 235 -17.73 2.33 20.11
CA SER A 235 -17.99 3.73 20.48
C SER A 235 -17.08 4.26 21.60
N THR A 236 -16.37 3.39 22.31
CA THR A 236 -15.45 3.71 23.42
C THR A 236 -14.05 4.11 22.95
N PHE A 237 -13.81 4.09 21.65
CA PHE A 237 -12.49 4.18 21.05
C PHE A 237 -11.92 5.59 21.02
N GLY A 238 -10.69 5.76 21.52
CA GLY A 238 -10.03 7.07 21.62
C GLY A 238 -10.49 7.89 22.84
N THR A 239 -11.21 7.28 23.78
CA THR A 239 -11.60 7.90 25.06
C THR A 239 -10.56 7.69 26.17
N SER A 240 -9.60 6.79 25.96
CA SER A 240 -8.48 6.49 26.87
C SER A 240 -7.17 7.12 26.38
N GLU A 241 -6.35 7.63 27.30
CA GLU A 241 -4.97 8.08 27.00
C GLU A 241 -4.10 6.95 26.40
N MET A 242 -4.42 5.70 26.72
CA MET A 242 -3.74 4.49 26.21
C MET A 242 -4.06 4.20 24.74
N ASP A 243 -5.10 4.84 24.21
CA ASP A 243 -5.59 4.71 22.82
C ASP A 243 -5.20 5.91 21.96
N SER A 244 -4.36 6.82 22.47
CA SER A 244 -3.87 7.96 21.70
C SER A 244 -2.88 7.54 20.61
N VAL A 245 -2.72 8.38 19.56
CA VAL A 245 -1.74 8.15 18.49
C VAL A 245 -0.33 7.98 19.07
N GLY A 246 0.05 8.78 20.07
CA GLY A 246 1.36 8.67 20.71
C GLY A 246 1.54 7.38 21.49
N ALA A 247 0.51 6.92 22.21
CA ALA A 247 0.57 5.65 22.94
C ALA A 247 0.69 4.47 21.98
N LEU A 248 -0.13 4.46 20.93
CA LEU A 248 -0.10 3.43 19.89
C LEU A 248 1.23 3.43 19.11
N LEU A 249 1.82 4.60 18.85
CA LEU A 249 3.12 4.69 18.19
C LEU A 249 4.24 4.12 19.08
N ALA A 250 4.24 4.46 20.37
CA ALA A 250 5.20 3.88 21.32
C ALA A 250 5.00 2.37 21.46
N GLY A 251 3.75 1.92 21.55
CA GLY A 251 3.37 0.52 21.64
C GLY A 251 3.74 -0.29 20.39
N PHE A 252 3.65 0.29 19.18
CA PHE A 252 4.12 -0.33 17.95
C PHE A 252 5.61 -0.69 18.03
N PHE A 253 6.44 0.24 18.51
CA PHE A 253 7.88 -0.02 18.66
C PHE A 253 8.17 -1.04 19.76
N ASP A 254 7.49 -0.96 20.91
CA ASP A 254 7.62 -1.96 21.98
C ASP A 254 7.23 -3.37 21.49
N PHE A 255 6.12 -3.46 20.74
CA PHE A 255 5.60 -4.72 20.22
C PHE A 255 6.63 -5.42 19.32
N TYR A 256 7.13 -4.73 18.29
CA TYR A 256 8.09 -5.32 17.37
C TYR A 256 9.50 -5.47 17.94
N ALA A 257 9.87 -4.73 18.99
CA ALA A 257 11.16 -4.88 19.65
C ALA A 257 11.19 -6.01 20.67
N ASN A 258 10.11 -6.19 21.44
CA ASN A 258 10.13 -6.99 22.66
C ASN A 258 9.12 -8.15 22.70
N ARG A 259 8.11 -8.17 21.81
CA ARG A 259 6.95 -9.07 21.96
C ARG A 259 6.72 -9.96 20.76
N PHE A 260 6.80 -9.41 19.55
CA PHE A 260 6.60 -10.17 18.32
C PHE A 260 7.75 -11.16 18.13
N ASN A 261 7.44 -12.46 18.03
CA ASN A 261 8.44 -13.50 17.88
C ASN A 261 8.87 -13.59 16.41
N MET A 262 9.85 -12.78 16.01
CA MET A 262 10.36 -12.79 14.64
C MET A 262 10.92 -14.14 14.20
N GLU A 263 11.29 -15.04 15.12
CA GLU A 263 11.90 -16.33 14.74
C GLU A 263 10.89 -17.31 14.15
N ASP A 264 9.65 -17.32 14.66
CA ASP A 264 8.60 -18.27 14.26
C ASP A 264 7.31 -17.62 13.77
N GLU A 265 7.07 -16.33 14.02
CA GLU A 265 5.82 -15.67 13.64
C GLU A 265 5.89 -14.97 12.27
N VAL A 266 4.75 -14.99 11.58
CA VAL A 266 4.48 -14.26 10.35
C VAL A 266 3.37 -13.25 10.62
N VAL A 267 3.61 -12.01 10.25
CA VAL A 267 2.60 -10.95 10.26
C VAL A 267 1.55 -11.26 9.20
N SER A 268 0.29 -11.46 9.61
CA SER A 268 -0.84 -11.67 8.69
C SER A 268 -1.98 -10.71 9.00
N VAL A 269 -2.13 -9.70 8.14
CA VAL A 269 -3.29 -8.79 8.18
C VAL A 269 -4.58 -9.51 7.80
N ARG A 270 -4.46 -10.61 7.03
CA ARG A 270 -5.57 -11.43 6.57
C ARG A 270 -6.23 -12.20 7.71
N SER A 271 -5.46 -12.85 8.59
CA SER A 271 -6.04 -13.52 9.76
C SER A 271 -6.26 -12.56 10.93
N GLY A 272 -5.55 -11.43 10.97
CA GLY A 272 -5.49 -10.55 12.15
C GLY A 272 -4.72 -11.16 13.33
N THR A 273 -4.05 -12.29 13.10
CA THR A 273 -3.30 -13.06 14.10
C THR A 273 -1.99 -13.57 13.51
N ALA A 274 -0.97 -13.76 14.35
CA ALA A 274 0.30 -14.30 13.89
C ALA A 274 0.10 -15.73 13.34
N LEU A 275 0.75 -16.03 12.21
CA LEU A 275 0.85 -17.39 11.68
C LEU A 275 2.22 -17.97 12.01
N SER A 276 2.35 -19.30 12.16
CA SER A 276 3.66 -19.92 12.29
C SER A 276 4.36 -20.00 10.93
N LYS A 277 5.62 -19.61 10.88
CA LYS A 277 6.49 -19.66 9.70
C LYS A 277 6.64 -21.07 9.16
N THR A 278 6.80 -22.05 10.06
CA THR A 278 6.96 -23.47 9.66
C THR A 278 5.72 -24.03 8.97
N THR A 279 4.54 -23.51 9.34
CA THR A 279 3.27 -23.87 8.68
C THR A 279 3.08 -23.08 7.39
N LYS A 280 3.49 -21.81 7.39
CA LYS A 280 3.19 -20.87 6.30
C LYS A 280 4.15 -21.00 5.11
N TRP A 281 5.44 -21.21 5.36
CA TRP A 281 6.49 -21.19 4.34
C TRP A 281 7.16 -22.55 4.22
N SER A 282 7.34 -23.02 2.98
CA SER A 282 8.04 -24.28 2.71
C SER A 282 9.52 -24.23 3.11
N HIS A 283 10.13 -23.04 3.06
CA HIS A 283 11.52 -22.80 3.45
C HIS A 283 11.59 -21.59 4.41
N PRO A 284 11.23 -21.80 5.70
CA PRO A 284 11.17 -20.70 6.66
C PRO A 284 12.59 -20.18 6.96
N THR A 285 12.72 -18.86 6.98
CA THR A 285 13.96 -18.18 7.39
C THR A 285 13.74 -17.56 8.77
N SER A 286 14.33 -18.16 9.81
CA SER A 286 14.06 -17.75 11.21
C SER A 286 14.49 -16.32 11.50
N TRP A 287 15.68 -15.90 11.07
CA TRP A 287 16.24 -14.57 11.36
C TRP A 287 15.55 -13.40 10.63
N ARG A 288 14.69 -13.67 9.65
CA ARG A 288 14.08 -12.66 8.78
C ARG A 288 12.67 -12.31 9.23
N LEU A 289 12.35 -11.03 9.36
CA LEU A 289 10.97 -10.58 9.56
C LEU A 289 10.10 -11.04 8.39
N SER A 290 8.97 -11.68 8.69
CA SER A 290 8.10 -12.26 7.68
C SER A 290 6.70 -11.64 7.72
N ILE A 291 6.20 -11.26 6.55
CA ILE A 291 4.93 -10.55 6.37
C ILE A 291 4.18 -11.20 5.20
N GLU A 292 3.04 -11.82 5.48
CA GLU A 292 2.16 -12.37 4.44
C GLU A 292 1.48 -11.23 3.66
N ASP A 293 1.60 -11.21 2.34
CA ASP A 293 0.73 -10.35 1.52
C ASP A 293 -0.74 -10.80 1.67
N PRO A 294 -1.69 -9.89 1.94
CA PRO A 294 -3.09 -10.25 2.18
C PRO A 294 -3.73 -11.04 1.04
N PHE A 295 -3.44 -10.73 -0.23
CA PHE A 295 -4.08 -11.37 -1.40
C PHE A 295 -3.15 -12.31 -2.17
N GLU A 296 -1.84 -12.10 -2.13
CA GLU A 296 -0.85 -12.97 -2.74
C GLU A 296 -0.19 -13.86 -1.68
N LEU A 297 -0.90 -14.89 -1.22
CA LEU A 297 -0.52 -15.67 -0.04
C LEU A 297 0.85 -16.39 -0.13
N ALA A 298 1.43 -16.52 -1.33
CA ALA A 298 2.77 -17.07 -1.53
C ALA A 298 3.89 -16.02 -1.43
N HIS A 299 3.54 -14.74 -1.32
CA HIS A 299 4.48 -13.63 -1.28
C HIS A 299 4.74 -13.19 0.17
N ASP A 300 6.00 -13.31 0.59
CA ASP A 300 6.53 -12.66 1.78
C ASP A 300 7.01 -11.24 1.42
N VAL A 301 6.36 -10.23 2.00
CA VAL A 301 6.64 -8.79 1.82
C VAL A 301 7.80 -8.34 2.70
N GLY A 302 8.28 -9.20 3.61
CA GLY A 302 9.42 -8.95 4.49
C GLY A 302 10.70 -8.55 3.74
N PRO A 303 11.65 -7.89 4.43
CA PRO A 303 12.90 -7.40 3.82
C PRO A 303 13.72 -8.56 3.23
N LEU A 304 14.37 -8.34 2.08
CA LEU A 304 15.07 -9.38 1.33
C LEU A 304 16.28 -9.96 2.07
#